data_AF-A0AAP8GVX4-F1
#
_entry.id   AF-A0AAP8GVX4-F1
#
_cell.length_a   1.000
_cell.length_b   1.000
_cell.length_c   1.000
_cell.angle_alpha   90.00
_cell.angle_beta   90.00
_cell.angle_gamma   90.00
#
_symmetry.space_group_name_H-M   'P 1'
#
loop_
_entity.id
_entity.type
_entity.pdbx_description
1 polymer ?
#
loop_
_entity_poly.entity_id
_entity_poly.type
_entity_poly.pdbx_seq_one_letter_code
_entity_poly.pdbx_strand_id
1 'polypeptide(L)'
;MECGQYDTRWSAIHMLPEETVQAHIDVKGELLVPIHWGAFTLALHEWSDPIERVTKEANRLGVNIATPQIGEAITLQSKDYPTAAWWREV
;
A
#
# COMPACT_ATOMS: atom_id res chain seq x y z
N MET A 1 -0.45 -6.08 2.57
CA MET A 1 1.01 -6.13 2.79
C MET A 1 1.46 -4.78 3.32
N GLU A 2 2.42 -4.74 4.25
CA GLU A 2 2.86 -3.45 4.83
C GLU A 2 3.49 -2.55 3.76
N CYS A 3 3.29 -1.23 3.86
CA CYS A 3 3.93 -0.25 2.98
C CYS A 3 4.36 1.04 3.69
N GLY A 4 4.15 1.16 5.00
CA GLY A 4 4.41 2.36 5.78
C GLY A 4 5.37 2.12 6.93
N GLN A 5 5.72 3.20 7.63
CA GLN A 5 6.77 3.23 8.68
C GLN A 5 8.15 2.86 8.13
N TYR A 6 8.39 3.12 6.86
CA TYR A 6 9.63 2.75 6.20
C TYR A 6 10.72 3.82 6.43
N ASP A 7 11.98 3.39 6.43
CA ASP A 7 13.17 4.23 6.28
C ASP A 7 14.37 3.34 5.97
N THR A 8 15.32 3.87 5.19
CA THR A 8 16.59 3.18 4.89
C THR A 8 17.35 2.72 6.13
N ARG A 9 17.19 3.40 7.27
CA ARG A 9 17.86 3.09 8.55
C ARG A 9 17.36 1.82 9.22
N TRP A 10 16.16 1.35 8.89
CA TRP A 10 15.55 0.14 9.47
C TRP A 10 14.92 -0.75 8.39
N SER A 11 15.54 -0.77 7.20
CA SER A 11 15.17 -1.63 6.06
C SER A 11 15.15 -3.12 6.39
N ALA A 12 15.83 -3.55 7.45
CA ALA A 12 15.79 -4.94 7.91
C ALA A 12 14.44 -5.35 8.53
N ILE A 13 13.58 -4.39 8.89
CA ILE A 13 12.30 -4.64 9.58
C ILE A 13 11.09 -3.95 8.93
N HIS A 14 11.30 -3.04 7.97
CA HIS A 14 10.23 -2.43 7.17
C HIS A 14 10.62 -2.34 5.70
N MET A 15 9.69 -2.71 4.82
CA MET A 15 9.82 -2.53 3.38
C MET A 15 9.56 -1.07 2.96
N LEU A 16 10.31 -0.59 1.97
CA LEU A 16 9.91 0.57 1.18
C LEU A 16 8.61 0.24 0.40
N PRO A 17 7.78 1.25 0.07
CA PRO A 17 6.53 1.02 -0.66
C PRO A 17 6.71 0.27 -1.99
N GLU A 18 7.84 0.46 -2.68
CA GLU A 18 8.15 -0.25 -3.92
C GLU A 18 8.55 -1.72 -3.66
N GLU A 19 9.24 -1.99 -2.56
CA GLU A 19 9.56 -3.35 -2.13
C GLU A 19 8.30 -4.12 -1.75
N THR A 20 7.27 -3.46 -1.20
CA THR A 20 5.94 -4.04 -1.00
C THR A 20 5.32 -4.56 -2.30
N VAL A 21 5.41 -3.78 -3.39
CA VAL A 21 4.89 -4.20 -4.69
C VAL A 21 5.69 -5.38 -5.23
N GLN A 22 7.02 -5.35 -5.08
CA GLN A 22 7.87 -6.46 -5.48
C GLN A 22 7.56 -7.74 -4.68
N ALA A 23 7.42 -7.65 -3.37
CA ALA A 23 7.09 -8.77 -2.51
C ALA A 23 5.71 -9.37 -2.87
N HIS A 24 4.73 -8.56 -3.27
CA HIS A 24 3.46 -9.03 -3.78
C HIS A 24 3.61 -9.86 -5.07
N ILE A 25 4.46 -9.41 -6.01
CA ILE A 25 4.77 -10.16 -7.24
C ILE A 25 5.48 -11.47 -6.91
N ASP A 26 6.46 -11.44 -6.00
CA ASP A 26 7.27 -12.60 -5.62
C ASP A 26 6.42 -13.73 -5.03
N VAL A 27 5.42 -13.38 -4.22
CA VAL A 27 4.47 -14.34 -3.66
C VAL A 27 3.31 -14.69 -4.60
N LYS A 28 3.31 -14.15 -5.83
CA LYS A 28 2.26 -14.35 -6.84
C LYS A 28 0.86 -13.97 -6.33
N GLY A 29 0.78 -12.85 -5.61
CA GLY A 29 -0.51 -12.35 -5.12
C GLY A 29 -1.44 -11.94 -6.27
N GLU A 30 -2.74 -12.09 -6.06
CA GLU A 30 -3.77 -11.69 -7.04
C GLU A 30 -4.22 -10.23 -6.84
N LEU A 31 -4.29 -9.78 -5.58
CA LEU A 31 -4.68 -8.42 -5.19
C LEU A 31 -3.78 -7.90 -4.06
N LEU A 32 -3.16 -6.74 -4.27
CA LEU A 32 -2.42 -6.03 -3.24
C LEU A 32 -3.37 -5.15 -2.43
N VAL A 33 -3.47 -5.40 -1.12
CA VAL A 33 -4.14 -4.50 -0.17
C VAL A 33 -3.07 -3.88 0.74
N PRO A 34 -2.68 -2.61 0.55
CA PRO A 34 -1.67 -1.95 1.38
C PRO A 34 -2.18 -1.75 2.81
N ILE A 35 -1.36 -2.11 3.78
CA ILE A 35 -1.63 -1.91 5.22
C ILE A 35 -0.45 -1.18 5.86
N HIS A 36 -0.52 -0.92 7.16
CA HIS A 36 0.58 -0.31 7.93
C HIS A 36 0.85 1.17 7.59
N TRP A 37 -0.16 1.87 7.09
CA TRP A 37 -0.16 3.31 6.81
C TRP A 37 -1.44 3.97 7.34
N GLY A 38 -1.47 5.31 7.42
CA GLY A 38 -2.71 6.07 7.70
C GLY A 38 -3.23 6.08 9.14
N ALA A 39 -2.51 5.49 10.11
CA ALA A 39 -2.94 5.45 11.52
C ALA A 39 -2.00 6.16 12.50
N PHE A 40 -0.69 5.89 12.44
CA PHE A 40 0.31 6.42 13.37
C PHE A 40 1.57 6.90 12.65
N THR A 41 2.14 8.01 13.14
CA THR A 41 3.41 8.55 12.63
C THR A 41 4.57 7.98 13.43
N LEU A 42 5.17 6.89 12.93
CA LEU A 42 6.34 6.23 13.53
C LEU A 42 7.59 6.28 12.65
N ALA A 43 7.56 7.06 11.57
CA ALA A 43 8.67 7.32 10.65
C ALA A 43 8.67 8.79 10.20
N LEU A 44 9.69 9.21 9.45
CA LEU A 44 9.91 10.63 9.08
C LEU A 44 9.27 11.05 7.75
N HIS A 45 8.55 10.15 7.07
CA HIS A 45 7.81 10.47 5.84
C HIS A 45 6.44 11.06 6.18
N GLU A 46 5.85 11.81 5.24
CA GLU A 46 4.46 12.28 5.35
C GLU A 46 3.50 11.09 5.49
N TRP A 47 2.37 11.29 6.17
CA TRP A 47 1.45 10.19 6.48
C TRP A 47 0.84 9.53 5.23
N SER A 48 0.67 10.31 4.14
CA SER A 48 0.10 9.87 2.86
C SER A 48 1.15 9.37 1.86
N ASP A 49 2.43 9.62 2.10
CA ASP A 49 3.50 9.20 1.20
C ASP A 49 3.56 7.68 0.94
N PRO A 50 3.37 6.79 1.95
CA PRO A 50 3.32 5.34 1.74
C PRO A 50 2.31 4.89 0.68
N ILE A 51 1.08 5.41 0.76
CA ILE A 51 0.00 4.99 -0.14
C ILE A 51 0.17 5.58 -1.54
N GLU A 52 0.71 6.80 -1.64
CA GLU A 52 1.04 7.42 -2.91
C GLU A 52 2.09 6.60 -3.67
N ARG A 53 3.17 6.22 -2.98
CA ARG A 53 4.28 5.48 -3.58
C ARG A 53 3.89 4.06 -3.97
N VAL A 54 3.23 3.32 -3.07
CA VAL A 54 2.81 1.93 -3.38
C VAL A 54 1.80 1.90 -4.53
N THR A 55 0.86 2.86 -4.58
CA THR A 55 -0.14 2.93 -5.66
C THR A 55 0.52 3.30 -7.00
N LYS A 56 1.45 4.25 -6.98
CA LYS A 56 2.23 4.62 -8.17
C LYS A 56 3.03 3.43 -8.71
N GLU A 57 3.68 2.67 -7.83
CA GLU A 57 4.50 1.53 -8.21
C GLU A 57 3.66 0.33 -8.68
N ALA A 58 2.53 0.06 -8.02
CA ALA A 58 1.59 -0.97 -8.45
C ALA A 58 1.08 -0.70 -9.87
N ASN A 59 0.71 0.56 -10.17
CA ASN A 59 0.33 0.98 -11.52
C ASN A 59 1.47 0.82 -12.52
N ARG A 60 2.72 1.15 -12.13
CA ARG A 60 3.89 1.02 -12.99
C ARG A 60 4.17 -0.43 -13.38
N LEU A 61 3.97 -1.37 -12.44
CA LEU A 61 4.26 -2.79 -12.62
C LEU A 61 3.03 -3.63 -13.03
N GLY A 62 1.86 -3.01 -13.20
CA GLY A 62 0.63 -3.70 -13.58
C GLY A 62 0.07 -4.60 -12.48
N VAL A 63 0.33 -4.28 -11.22
CA VAL A 63 -0.21 -4.99 -10.05
C VAL A 63 -1.61 -4.48 -9.71
N ASN A 64 -2.56 -5.39 -9.58
CA ASN A 64 -3.89 -5.06 -9.09
C ASN A 64 -3.82 -4.66 -7.62
N ILE A 65 -4.30 -3.46 -7.30
CA ILE A 65 -4.26 -2.88 -5.96
C ILE A 65 -5.66 -2.45 -5.53
N ALA A 66 -6.00 -2.66 -4.25
CA ALA A 66 -7.18 -2.10 -3.62
C ALA A 66 -6.77 -1.10 -2.53
N THR A 67 -7.46 0.03 -2.48
CA THR A 67 -7.25 1.12 -1.53
C THR A 67 -8.55 1.47 -0.78
N PRO A 68 -9.08 0.54 0.03
CA PRO A 68 -10.31 0.78 0.78
C PRO A 68 -10.14 1.99 1.70
N GLN A 69 -11.22 2.76 1.90
CA GLN A 69 -11.27 3.73 2.98
C GLN A 69 -11.22 3.01 4.33
N ILE A 70 -10.77 3.71 5.38
CA ILE A 70 -10.75 3.16 6.74
C ILE A 70 -12.18 2.72 7.12
N GLY A 71 -12.35 1.41 7.33
CA GLY A 71 -13.64 0.77 7.65
C GLY A 71 -14.43 0.26 6.44
N GLU A 72 -14.00 0.53 5.21
CA GLU A 72 -14.61 0.00 3.99
C GLU A 72 -14.27 -1.50 3.80
N ALA A 73 -15.27 -2.30 3.45
CA ALA A 73 -15.11 -3.73 3.23
C ALA A 73 -14.59 -4.04 1.82
N ILE A 74 -13.79 -5.11 1.70
CA ILE A 74 -13.40 -5.70 0.41
C ILE A 74 -14.10 -7.06 0.27
N THR A 75 -14.72 -7.28 -0.88
CA THR A 75 -15.23 -8.61 -1.25
C THR A 75 -14.16 -9.36 -2.05
N LEU A 76 -13.70 -10.50 -1.52
CA LEU A 76 -12.74 -11.36 -2.21
C LEU A 76 -13.35 -11.91 -3.51
N GLN A 77 -12.52 -12.11 -4.53
CA GLN A 77 -12.94 -12.59 -5.86
C GLN A 77 -13.96 -11.68 -6.59
N SER A 78 -14.16 -10.45 -6.10
CA SER A 78 -14.87 -9.40 -6.84
C SER A 78 -14.05 -8.91 -8.03
N LYS A 79 -14.72 -8.31 -9.02
CA LYS A 79 -14.07 -7.53 -10.08
C LYS A 79 -13.98 -6.05 -9.75
N ASP A 80 -14.80 -5.60 -8.81
CA ASP A 80 -14.92 -4.21 -8.40
C ASP A 80 -14.28 -4.06 -7.02
N TYR A 81 -13.00 -3.68 -7.02
CA TYR A 81 -12.26 -3.36 -5.81
C TYR A 81 -12.23 -1.85 -5.58
N PRO A 82 -12.27 -1.38 -4.32
CA PRO A 82 -12.12 0.03 -4.02
C PRO A 82 -10.72 0.50 -4.43
N THR A 83 -10.65 1.55 -5.25
CA THR A 83 -9.40 2.09 -5.82
C THR A 83 -9.34 3.62 -5.70
N ALA A 84 -10.24 4.22 -4.92
CA ALA A 84 -10.30 5.66 -4.73
C ALA A 84 -9.06 6.15 -3.96
N ALA A 85 -8.52 7.28 -4.39
CA ALA A 85 -7.44 7.98 -3.72
C ALA A 85 -7.95 8.88 -2.57
N TRP A 86 -8.78 8.31 -1.69
CA TRP A 86 -9.53 9.04 -0.66
C TRP A 86 -8.65 9.87 0.29
N TRP A 87 -7.38 9.47 0.48
CA TRP A 87 -6.43 10.17 1.34
C TRP A 87 -6.04 11.55 0.80
N ARG A 88 -6.30 11.84 -0.47
CA ARG A 88 -6.07 13.17 -1.09
C ARG A 88 -7.16 14.19 -0.76
N GLU A 89 -8.26 13.73 -0.17
CA GLU A 89 -9.42 14.57 0.20
C GLU A 89 -9.46 14.86 1.71
N VAL A 90 -8.42 14.45 2.45
CA VAL A 90 -8.27 14.62 3.92
C VAL A 90 -7.47 15.87 4.24
#